data_AF-X1IUG8-F1
#
_entry.id   AF-X1IUG8-F1
#
_cell.length_a   1.000
_cell.length_b   1.000
_cell.length_c   1.000
_cell.angle_alpha   90.00
_cell.angle_beta   90.00
_cell.angle_gamma   90.00
#
_symmetry.space_group_name_H-M   'P 1'
#
loop_
_entity.id
_entity.type
_entity.pdbx_description
1 polymer ?
#
loop_
_entity_poly.entity_id
_entity_poly.type
_entity_poly.pdbx_seq_one_letter_code
_entity_poly.pdbx_strand_id
1 'polypeptide(L)'
;QTEVPKGKKLFAKEIYNEKSDRQTLWKAFLNKGDIKHAPEKLSSVAKEIERFLYKPLDAINKSEKFDAKWKASGPWGCRRSKP
;
A
#
# COMPACT_ATOMS: atom_id res chain seq x y z
N GLN A 1 16.34 0.93 17.01
CA GLN A 1 14.93 0.50 16.95
C GLN A 1 14.17 1.54 16.15
N THR A 2 13.48 1.14 15.09
CA THR A 2 12.68 2.09 14.28
C THR A 2 11.39 2.38 15.04
N GLU A 3 11.08 3.66 15.26
CA GLU A 3 9.86 4.05 15.95
C GLU A 3 8.62 3.76 15.10
N VAL A 4 7.52 3.41 15.77
CA VAL A 4 6.23 3.28 15.12
C VAL A 4 5.77 4.68 14.66
N PRO A 5 5.37 4.85 13.40
CA PRO A 5 4.96 6.15 12.89
C PRO A 5 3.81 6.75 13.72
N LYS A 6 4.04 7.95 14.25
CA LYS A 6 3.03 8.73 14.97
C LYS A 6 2.39 9.71 14.00
N GLY A 7 1.28 9.33 13.36
CA GLY A 7 0.54 10.23 12.50
C GLY A 7 -0.33 9.56 11.46
N LYS A 8 -1.23 10.34 10.85
CA LYS A 8 -2.07 9.88 9.75
C LYS A 8 -1.23 9.73 8.47
N LYS A 9 -0.42 10.72 8.09
CA LYS A 9 0.33 10.64 6.83
C LYS A 9 1.59 9.79 6.99
N LEU A 10 1.65 8.65 6.32
CA LEU A 10 2.77 7.70 6.40
C LEU A 10 3.85 7.95 5.35
N PHE A 11 3.52 8.70 4.29
CA PHE A 11 4.40 8.91 3.15
C PHE A 11 4.96 10.34 3.09
N ALA A 12 5.97 10.53 2.23
CA ALA A 12 6.55 11.84 1.97
C ALA A 12 5.49 12.82 1.41
N LYS A 13 5.60 14.12 1.73
CA LYS A 13 4.57 15.12 1.39
C LYS A 13 4.31 15.21 -0.11
N GLU A 14 5.36 15.00 -0.90
CA GLU A 14 5.39 15.03 -2.36
C GLU A 14 4.47 13.95 -2.96
N ILE A 15 4.28 12.82 -2.28
CA ILE A 15 3.39 11.73 -2.72
C ILE A 15 1.92 12.17 -2.72
N TYR A 16 1.53 13.10 -1.83
CA TYR A 16 0.16 13.63 -1.80
C TYR A 16 -0.02 14.86 -2.70
N ASN A 17 1.08 15.46 -3.18
CA ASN A 17 1.03 16.63 -4.04
C ASN A 17 0.89 16.19 -5.51
N GLU A 18 -0.28 16.44 -6.09
CA GLU A 18 -0.57 16.10 -7.49
C GLU A 18 0.26 16.90 -8.50
N LYS A 19 0.89 18.01 -8.07
CA LYS A 19 1.79 18.82 -8.89
C LYS A 19 3.27 18.46 -8.71
N SER A 20 3.59 17.40 -7.97
CA SER A 20 4.98 16.99 -7.74
C SER A 20 5.52 16.13 -8.87
N ASP A 21 6.84 16.08 -8.98
CA ASP A 21 7.54 15.17 -9.90
C ASP A 21 7.19 13.69 -9.64
N ARG A 22 6.79 13.34 -8.41
CA ARG A 22 6.36 11.97 -8.06
C ARG A 22 5.09 11.57 -8.81
N GLN A 23 4.15 12.49 -9.00
CA GLN A 23 2.95 12.24 -9.79
C GLN A 23 3.29 12.03 -11.28
N THR A 24 4.26 12.78 -11.81
CA THR A 24 4.75 12.59 -13.19
C THR A 24 5.42 11.22 -13.37
N LEU A 25 6.29 10.85 -12.43
CA LEU A 25 6.93 9.53 -12.41
C LEU A 25 5.90 8.39 -12.29
N TRP A 26 4.84 8.57 -11.49
CA TRP A 26 3.75 7.62 -11.38
C TRP A 26 3.03 7.41 -12.71
N LYS A 27 2.68 8.49 -13.42
CA LYS A 27 2.06 8.39 -14.76
C LYS A 27 2.98 7.66 -15.74
N ALA A 28 4.26 7.98 -15.76
CA ALA A 28 5.24 7.30 -16.61
C ALA A 28 5.36 5.80 -16.27
N PHE A 29 5.34 5.45 -14.99
CA PHE A 29 5.34 4.07 -14.52
C PHE A 29 4.10 3.30 -15.00
N LEU A 30 2.90 3.87 -14.83
CA LEU A 30 1.66 3.26 -15.29
C LEU A 30 1.66 3.02 -16.80
N ASN A 31 2.07 4.02 -17.57
CA ASN A 31 2.13 3.94 -19.03
C ASN A 31 3.14 2.88 -19.50
N LYS A 32 4.35 2.89 -18.93
CA LYS A 32 5.40 1.94 -19.32
C LYS A 32 5.04 0.50 -18.96
N GLY A 33 4.25 0.30 -17.90
CA GLY A 33 3.79 -1.02 -17.46
C GLY A 33 2.48 -1.50 -18.08
N ASP A 34 1.86 -0.73 -18.98
CA ASP A 34 0.49 -0.96 -19.49
C ASP A 34 -0.54 -1.27 -18.37
N ILE A 35 -0.43 -0.57 -17.24
CA ILE A 35 -1.25 -0.83 -16.05
C ILE A 35 -2.57 -0.07 -16.15
N LYS A 36 -3.64 -0.76 -16.57
CA LYS A 36 -4.95 -0.14 -16.87
C LYS A 36 -5.88 0.02 -15.67
N HIS A 37 -5.65 -0.72 -14.59
CA HIS A 37 -6.57 -0.81 -13.45
C HIS A 37 -6.04 -0.15 -12.16
N ALA A 38 -5.07 0.74 -12.28
CA ALA A 38 -4.54 1.50 -11.15
C ALA A 38 -5.14 2.91 -11.09
N PRO A 39 -5.24 3.54 -9.89
CA PRO A 39 -5.62 4.93 -9.78
C PRO A 39 -4.64 5.86 -10.51
N GLU A 40 -5.17 6.84 -11.24
CA GLU A 40 -4.35 7.83 -11.97
C GLU A 40 -3.49 8.68 -11.01
N LYS A 41 -4.04 8.98 -9.83
CA LYS A 41 -3.39 9.81 -8.80
C LYS A 41 -2.58 8.95 -7.85
N LEU A 42 -1.29 9.26 -7.71
CA LEU A 42 -0.39 8.61 -6.75
C LEU A 42 -0.89 8.79 -5.31
N SER A 43 -1.46 9.96 -5.02
CA SER A 43 -2.05 10.27 -3.72
C SER A 43 -3.22 9.35 -3.35
N SER A 44 -3.99 8.86 -4.33
CA SER A 44 -5.07 7.90 -4.10
C SER A 44 -4.51 6.53 -3.70
N VAL A 45 -3.44 6.08 -4.35
CA VAL A 45 -2.75 4.83 -4.00
C VAL A 45 -2.19 4.91 -2.58
N ALA A 46 -1.53 6.02 -2.24
CA ALA A 46 -1.00 6.25 -0.90
C ALA A 46 -2.09 6.15 0.16
N LYS A 47 -3.27 6.76 -0.07
CA LYS A 47 -4.40 6.71 0.85
C LYS A 47 -4.95 5.28 1.05
N GLU A 48 -5.01 4.47 0.00
CA GLU A 48 -5.45 3.08 0.13
C GLU A 48 -4.44 2.24 0.93
N ILE A 49 -3.14 2.44 0.69
CA ILE A 49 -2.09 1.76 1.46
C ILE A 49 -2.15 2.21 2.93
N GLU A 50 -2.35 3.50 3.21
CA GLU A 50 -2.54 4.01 4.57
C GLU A 50 -3.73 3.36 5.26
N ARG A 51 -4.90 3.31 4.60
CA ARG A 51 -6.09 2.64 5.16
C ARG A 51 -5.82 1.20 5.52
N PHE A 52 -5.03 0.50 4.70
CA PHE A 52 -4.62 -0.86 4.98
C PHE A 52 -3.69 -0.93 6.21
N LEU A 53 -2.67 -0.08 6.26
CA LEU A 53 -1.65 -0.08 7.32
C LEU A 53 -2.13 0.52 8.66
N TYR A 54 -3.17 1.36 8.67
CA TYR A 54 -3.68 1.92 9.92
C TYR A 54 -4.19 0.85 10.87
N LYS A 55 -4.74 -0.25 10.37
CA LYS A 55 -5.29 -1.31 11.24
C LYS A 55 -4.22 -1.93 12.15
N PRO A 56 -3.07 -2.42 11.63
CA PRO A 56 -2.00 -2.88 12.49
C PRO A 56 -1.34 -1.74 13.30
N LEU A 57 -1.20 -0.54 12.73
CA LEU A 57 -0.62 0.60 13.47
C LEU A 57 -1.46 1.00 14.69
N ASP A 58 -2.79 1.03 14.56
CA ASP A 58 -3.71 1.33 15.64
C ASP A 58 -3.65 0.26 16.75
N ALA A 59 -3.61 -1.02 16.37
CA ALA A 59 -3.43 -2.11 17.32
C ALA A 59 -2.11 -2.01 18.10
N ILE A 60 -1.00 -1.70 17.41
CA ILE A 60 0.31 -1.48 18.07
C ILE A 60 0.23 -0.31 19.06
N ASN A 61 -0.36 0.82 18.65
CA ASN A 61 -0.49 2.00 19.50
C ASN A 61 -1.34 1.74 20.75
N LYS A 62 -2.33 0.85 20.66
CA LYS A 62 -3.19 0.43 21.78
C LYS A 62 -2.65 -0.75 22.59
N SER A 63 -1.49 -1.30 22.20
CA SER A 63 -0.96 -2.57 22.74
C SER A 63 -1.96 -3.74 22.62
N GLU A 64 -2.76 -3.74 21.55
CA GLU A 64 -3.75 -4.77 21.25
C GLU A 64 -3.20 -5.80 20.25
N LYS A 65 -3.76 -7.01 20.29
CA LYS A 65 -3.42 -8.08 19.34
C LYS A 65 -4.11 -7.83 17.99
N PHE A 66 -3.36 -7.93 16.88
CA PHE A 66 -3.89 -7.82 15.52
C PHE A 66 -3.89 -9.18 14.81
N ASP A 67 -5.03 -9.87 14.81
CA ASP A 67 -5.19 -11.23 14.26
C ASP A 67 -5.83 -11.26 12.85
N ALA A 68 -5.73 -10.17 12.08
CA ALA A 68 -6.32 -10.13 10.74
C ALA A 68 -5.58 -11.07 9.77
N LYS A 69 -6.35 -11.82 8.98
CA LYS A 69 -5.82 -12.74 7.96
C LYS A 69 -6.03 -12.13 6.58
N TRP A 70 -4.94 -12.00 5.82
CA TRP A 70 -5.01 -11.62 4.42
C TRP A 70 -5.48 -12.82 3.58
N LYS A 71 -6.62 -12.68 2.92
CA LYS A 71 -7.08 -13.69 1.95
C LYS A 71 -6.34 -13.47 0.64
N ALA A 72 -5.36 -14.33 0.34
CA ALA A 72 -4.59 -14.25 -0.88
C ALA A 72 -5.51 -14.36 -2.11
N SER A 73 -5.36 -13.44 -3.06
CA SER A 73 -6.16 -13.41 -4.29
C SER A 73 -5.42 -14.15 -5.40
N GLY A 74 -5.79 -15.39 -5.70
CA GLY A 74 -5.17 -16.21 -6.76
C GLY A 74 -4.91 -17.67 -6.33
N PRO A 75 -4.48 -18.54 -7.27
CA PRO A 75 -4.09 -19.92 -6.96
C PRO A 75 -2.70 -19.93 -6.33
N TRP A 76 -2.56 -19.38 -5.12
CA TRP A 76 -1.30 -19.39 -4.35
C TRP A 76 -1.04 -20.74 -3.68
N GLY A 77 -1.43 -21.83 -4.33
CA GLY A 77 -1.11 -23.18 -3.91
C GLY A 77 0.07 -23.71 -4.70
N CYS A 78 1.07 -24.27 -4.04
CA CYS A 78 2.02 -25.17 -4.69
C CYS A 78 1.21 -26.24 -5.42
N ARG A 79 1.26 -26.29 -6.75
CA ARG A 79 0.86 -27.50 -7.47
C ARG A 79 1.84 -28.59 -7.05
N ARG A 80 1.49 -29.37 -6.02
CA ARG A 80 2.07 -30.70 -5.88
C ARG A 80 1.48 -31.51 -7.03
N SER A 81 2.22 -31.61 -8.12
CA SER A 81 2.04 -32.70 -9.06
C SER A 81 2.05 -34.00 -8.24
N LYS A 82 0.94 -34.73 -8.27
CA LYS A 82 0.91 -36.09 -7.73
C LYS A 82 1.92 -36.95 -8.51
N PRO A 83 2.54 -37.96 -7.85
CA PRO A 83 3.52 -38.84 -8.45
C PRO A 83 2.94 -39.63 -9.63
#